data_AF-A0A9D0VDS5-F1
#
_entry.id   AF-A0A9D0VDS5-F1
#
_cell.length_a   1.000
_cell.length_b   1.000
_cell.length_c   1.000
_cell.angle_alpha   90.00
_cell.angle_beta   90.00
_cell.angle_gamma   90.00
#
_symmetry.space_group_name_H-M   'P 1'
#
loop_
_entity.id
_entity.type
_entity.pdbx_description
1 polymer ?
#
loop_
_entity_poly.entity_id
_entity_poly.type
_entity_poly.pdbx_seq_one_letter_code
_entity_poly.pdbx_strand_id
1 'polypeptide(L)'
;MAPLLLLTLDLSLSDGALIEAGQTGQWGWADPAAGPTGLGSCWGTNPDGPYLHDTIDTLEIPLGDLSGVVRPLLTVRHWYEIAGGDLGVLELDDGTGWRVLDPVFGYPDPAGFVGVSLGYVVHAWDLSGGGAT
;
A
#
# COMPACT_ATOMS: atom_id res chain seq x y z
N MET A 1 25.86 -0.52 16.62
CA MET A 1 24.86 0.39 16.05
C MET A 1 24.01 -0.45 15.12
N ALA A 2 22.71 -0.60 15.38
CA ALA A 2 21.84 -1.34 14.45
C ALA A 2 21.71 -0.51 13.16
N PRO A 3 21.83 -1.12 11.97
CA PRO A 3 21.64 -0.39 10.71
C PRO A 3 20.21 0.14 10.63
N LEU A 4 20.06 1.38 10.15
CA LEU A 4 18.77 1.91 9.74
C LEU A 4 18.43 1.27 8.39
N LEU A 5 17.43 0.39 8.36
CA LEU A 5 16.86 -0.10 7.10
C LEU A 5 15.86 0.95 6.61
N LEU A 6 16.21 1.65 5.53
CA LEU A 6 15.27 2.49 4.80
C LEU A 6 14.83 1.72 3.55
N LEU A 7 13.65 1.10 3.63
CA LEU A 7 12.97 0.55 2.46
C LEU A 7 12.10 1.66 1.89
N THR A 8 12.49 2.22 0.74
CA THR A 8 11.63 3.12 -0.03
C THR A 8 10.93 2.30 -1.09
N LEU A 9 9.62 2.12 -0.93
CA LEU A 9 8.77 1.56 -1.96
C LEU A 9 8.09 2.75 -2.64
N ASP A 10 8.50 3.02 -3.86
CA ASP A 10 7.71 3.84 -4.74
C ASP A 10 6.84 2.90 -5.59
N LEU A 11 5.54 3.17 -5.64
CA LEU A 11 4.62 2.43 -6.51
C LEU A 11 4.87 2.74 -8.00
N SER A 12 6.00 3.35 -8.36
CA SER A 12 6.35 3.75 -9.73
C SER A 12 7.24 2.75 -10.45
N LEU A 13 7.82 1.76 -9.77
CA LEU A 13 8.64 0.72 -10.39
C LEU A 13 7.97 -0.66 -10.31
N SER A 14 8.14 -1.45 -11.37
CA SER A 14 7.86 -2.89 -11.38
C SER A 14 9.19 -3.65 -11.43
N ASP A 15 9.84 -3.71 -10.28
CA ASP A 15 11.17 -4.31 -10.09
C ASP A 15 11.11 -5.69 -9.41
N GLY A 16 9.90 -6.24 -9.25
CA GLY A 16 9.65 -7.54 -8.62
C GLY A 16 9.55 -7.49 -7.10
N ALA A 17 9.59 -6.31 -6.48
CA ALA A 17 9.42 -6.17 -5.03
C ALA A 17 7.96 -6.20 -4.55
N LEU A 18 7.00 -6.05 -5.47
CA LEU A 18 5.56 -5.98 -5.19
C LEU A 18 4.86 -7.21 -5.78
N ILE A 19 3.98 -7.81 -4.99
CA ILE A 19 3.25 -9.03 -5.33
C ILE A 19 1.75 -8.69 -5.39
N GLU A 20 1.16 -8.86 -6.56
CA GLU A 20 -0.29 -8.83 -6.71
C GLU A 20 -0.90 -10.07 -6.05
N ALA A 21 -1.94 -9.87 -5.24
CA ALA A 21 -2.70 -10.93 -4.59
C ALA A 21 -4.17 -10.53 -4.41
N GLY A 22 -4.95 -11.42 -3.79
CA GLY A 22 -6.37 -11.24 -3.54
C GLY A 22 -7.29 -12.06 -4.45
N GLN A 23 -8.54 -11.63 -4.55
CA GLN A 23 -9.62 -12.47 -5.09
C GLN A 23 -9.70 -12.47 -6.61
N THR A 24 -9.40 -11.34 -7.25
CA THR A 24 -9.67 -11.14 -8.69
C THR A 24 -8.50 -10.58 -9.48
N GLY A 25 -7.40 -10.24 -8.80
CA GLY A 25 -6.18 -9.81 -9.46
C GLY A 25 -6.29 -8.40 -10.02
N GLN A 26 -6.73 -7.46 -9.19
CA GLN A 26 -6.97 -6.08 -9.61
C GLN A 26 -5.70 -5.24 -9.64
N TRP A 27 -4.63 -5.60 -8.93
CA TRP A 27 -3.42 -4.78 -8.94
C TRP A 27 -2.60 -5.04 -10.21
N GLY A 28 -2.18 -3.97 -10.88
CA GLY A 28 -1.36 -4.06 -12.07
C GLY A 28 -0.40 -2.88 -12.22
N TRP A 29 0.59 -3.03 -13.11
CA TRP A 29 1.53 -1.97 -13.45
C TRP A 29 1.29 -1.49 -14.88
N ALA A 30 0.77 -0.27 -15.04
CA ALA A 30 0.54 0.35 -16.34
C ALA A 30 0.44 1.88 -16.22
N ASP A 31 0.39 2.57 -17.35
CA ASP A 31 0.02 3.98 -17.41
C ASP A 31 -1.47 4.15 -17.00
N PRO A 32 -1.80 4.95 -15.97
CA PRO A 32 -3.18 5.12 -15.55
C PRO A 32 -4.06 5.74 -16.64
N ALA A 33 -5.18 5.09 -16.97
CA ALA A 33 -6.21 5.62 -17.87
C ALA A 33 -7.12 6.66 -17.18
N ALA A 34 -7.18 6.64 -15.85
CA ALA A 34 -7.92 7.58 -15.00
C ALA A 34 -7.12 7.89 -13.71
N GLY A 35 -7.53 8.93 -12.98
CA GLY A 35 -6.84 9.36 -11.76
C GLY A 35 -5.52 10.11 -12.06
N PRO A 36 -4.36 9.67 -11.53
CA PRO A 36 -3.08 10.38 -11.65
C PRO A 36 -2.42 10.15 -13.02
N THR A 37 -3.13 10.52 -14.10
CA THR A 37 -2.69 10.33 -15.48
C THR A 37 -1.49 11.21 -15.86
N GLY A 38 -0.71 10.79 -16.86
CA GLY A 38 0.38 11.59 -17.45
C GLY A 38 1.70 11.57 -16.67
N LEU A 39 1.86 10.68 -15.69
CA LEU A 39 3.07 10.57 -14.86
C LEU A 39 3.93 9.34 -15.20
N GLY A 40 3.52 8.54 -16.19
CA GLY A 40 4.12 7.25 -16.51
C GLY A 40 3.49 6.11 -15.71
N SER A 41 3.98 4.90 -15.96
CA SER A 41 3.43 3.69 -15.35
C SER A 41 3.59 3.68 -13.84
N CYS A 42 2.56 3.18 -13.16
CA CYS A 42 2.60 2.91 -11.73
C CYS A 42 1.76 1.68 -11.39
N TRP A 43 1.96 1.16 -10.19
CA TRP A 43 1.05 0.20 -9.59
C TRP A 43 -0.26 0.88 -9.20
N GLY A 44 -1.37 0.24 -9.53
CA GLY A 44 -2.72 0.67 -9.16
C GLY A 44 -3.74 -0.44 -9.33
N THR A 45 -4.97 -0.18 -8.93
CA THR A 45 -6.10 -1.10 -9.14
C THR A 45 -6.66 -0.91 -10.55
N ASN A 46 -6.40 -1.89 -11.41
CA ASN A 46 -6.71 -1.99 -12.82
C ASN A 46 -6.36 -0.69 -13.56
N PRO A 47 -5.09 -0.25 -13.53
CA PRO A 47 -4.71 1.13 -13.85
C PRO A 47 -5.06 1.54 -15.28
N ASP A 48 -5.08 0.62 -16.23
CA ASP A 48 -5.42 0.85 -17.65
C ASP A 48 -6.89 0.51 -17.99
N GLY A 49 -7.75 0.29 -16.99
CA GLY A 49 -9.12 -0.15 -17.18
C GLY A 49 -10.07 0.17 -16.00
N PRO A 50 -11.31 -0.34 -16.04
CA PRO A 50 -12.24 -0.22 -14.93
C PRO A 50 -11.93 -1.25 -13.84
N TYR A 51 -11.94 -0.84 -12.56
CA TYR A 51 -11.87 -1.78 -11.45
C TYR A 51 -13.24 -2.47 -11.21
N LEU A 52 -13.21 -3.69 -10.66
CA LEU A 52 -14.36 -4.53 -10.36
C LEU A 52 -15.05 -4.12 -9.06
N HIS A 53 -16.30 -4.52 -8.90
CA HIS A 53 -17.08 -4.31 -7.67
C HIS A 53 -16.98 -5.53 -6.76
N ASP A 54 -17.23 -5.33 -5.46
CA ASP A 54 -17.38 -6.40 -4.45
C ASP A 54 -16.19 -7.38 -4.38
N THR A 55 -14.97 -6.84 -4.39
CA THR A 55 -13.72 -7.63 -4.34
C THR A 55 -12.73 -7.05 -3.32
N ILE A 56 -11.87 -7.92 -2.80
CA ILE A 56 -10.73 -7.60 -1.94
C ILE A 56 -9.46 -8.04 -2.68
N ASP A 57 -8.66 -7.06 -3.07
CA ASP A 57 -7.41 -7.28 -3.79
C ASP A 57 -6.25 -6.51 -3.12
N THR A 58 -5.10 -7.15 -3.05
CA THR A 58 -3.94 -6.67 -2.29
C THR A 58 -2.72 -6.51 -3.18
N LEU A 59 -1.88 -5.54 -2.81
CA LEU A 59 -0.51 -5.44 -3.30
C LEU A 59 0.41 -5.64 -2.11
N GLU A 60 1.04 -6.80 -2.08
CA GLU A 60 1.83 -7.26 -0.96
C GLU A 60 3.30 -6.94 -1.14
N ILE A 61 3.94 -6.64 -0.02
CA ILE A 61 5.38 -6.41 0.07
C ILE A 61 5.92 -7.51 0.98
N PRO A 62 6.75 -8.43 0.49
CA PRO A 62 7.41 -9.40 1.34
C PRO A 62 8.44 -8.67 2.21
N LEU A 63 8.13 -8.58 3.50
CA LEU A 63 9.06 -8.06 4.50
C LEU A 63 9.91 -9.20 5.04
N GLY A 64 11.21 -8.96 5.22
CA GLY A 64 12.08 -9.85 5.99
C GLY A 64 11.85 -9.70 7.51
N ASP A 65 12.58 -10.48 8.30
CA ASP A 65 12.59 -10.33 9.76
C ASP A 65 13.05 -8.92 10.18
N LEU A 66 12.19 -8.23 10.94
CA LEU A 66 12.45 -6.88 11.45
C LEU A 66 12.84 -6.88 12.94
N SER A 67 12.98 -8.03 13.59
CA SER A 67 13.23 -8.17 15.04
C SER A 67 14.47 -7.44 15.56
N GLY A 68 15.45 -7.19 14.69
CA GLY A 68 16.68 -6.44 14.98
C GLY A 68 16.66 -4.97 14.55
N VAL A 69 15.59 -4.49 13.92
CA VAL A 69 15.50 -3.14 13.34
C VAL A 69 14.96 -2.15 14.38
N VAL A 70 15.70 -1.07 14.61
CA VAL A 70 15.27 -0.01 15.53
C VAL A 70 14.38 0.98 14.79
N ARG A 71 13.08 0.98 15.10
CA ARG A 71 12.02 1.83 14.49
C ARG A 71 11.88 1.62 12.97
N PRO A 72 11.48 0.42 12.52
CA PRO A 72 11.17 0.20 11.11
C PRO A 72 9.96 1.06 10.73
N LEU A 73 10.14 1.90 9.70
CA LEU A 73 9.10 2.81 9.20
C LEU A 73 8.87 2.53 7.72
N LEU A 74 7.62 2.24 7.35
CA LEU A 74 7.21 2.24 5.95
C LEU A 74 6.67 3.61 5.60
N THR A 75 7.14 4.19 4.51
CA THR A 75 6.58 5.42 3.94
C THR A 75 6.06 5.12 2.55
N VAL A 76 4.79 5.42 2.30
CA VAL A 76 4.14 5.22 1.00
C VAL A 76 3.73 6.57 0.44
N ARG A 77 4.19 6.87 -0.78
CA ARG A 77 3.68 7.97 -1.59
C ARG A 77 2.64 7.42 -2.56
N HIS A 78 1.40 7.83 -2.39
CA HIS A 78 0.28 7.30 -3.17
C HIS A 78 -0.74 8.38 -3.55
N TRP A 79 -1.58 8.05 -4.52
CA TRP A 79 -2.78 8.79 -4.88
C TRP A 79 -3.95 7.83 -4.76
N TYR A 80 -5.09 8.33 -4.29
CA TYR A 80 -6.32 7.54 -4.25
C TYR A 80 -7.56 8.39 -4.57
N GLU A 81 -8.54 7.72 -5.19
CA GLU A 81 -9.93 8.13 -5.37
C GLU A 81 -10.79 6.88 -5.13
N ILE A 82 -11.45 6.84 -3.98
CA ILE A 82 -12.15 5.67 -3.45
C ILE A 82 -13.62 6.07 -3.27
N ALA A 83 -14.51 5.37 -3.98
CA ALA A 83 -15.94 5.65 -3.99
C ALA A 83 -16.60 5.27 -2.66
N GLY A 84 -17.80 5.80 -2.43
CA GLY A 84 -18.57 5.47 -1.22
C GLY A 84 -18.95 3.99 -1.16
N GLY A 85 -18.53 3.31 -0.10
CA GLY A 85 -18.70 1.85 0.08
C GLY A 85 -17.39 1.08 -0.07
N ASP A 86 -16.39 1.67 -0.74
CA ASP A 86 -15.04 1.14 -0.88
C ASP A 86 -14.12 1.72 0.21
N LEU A 87 -13.01 1.04 0.49
CA LEU A 87 -11.95 1.53 1.39
C LEU A 87 -10.58 0.98 0.99
N GLY A 88 -9.52 1.68 1.39
CA GLY A 88 -8.15 1.19 1.32
C GLY A 88 -7.47 1.24 2.68
N VAL A 89 -6.77 0.17 3.06
CA VAL A 89 -6.00 0.08 4.31
C VAL A 89 -4.63 -0.52 4.05
N LEU A 90 -3.70 -0.25 4.96
CA LEU A 90 -2.46 -1.00 5.08
C LEU A 90 -2.61 -2.05 6.17
N GLU A 91 -2.26 -3.28 5.84
CA GLU A 91 -2.23 -4.40 6.77
C GLU A 91 -0.80 -4.92 6.94
N LEU A 92 -0.53 -5.50 8.11
CA LEU A 92 0.74 -6.12 8.45
C LEU A 92 0.48 -7.54 8.94
N ASP A 93 1.16 -8.51 8.36
CA ASP A 93 1.26 -9.87 8.90
C ASP A 93 2.53 -9.98 9.77
N ASP A 94 2.33 -10.33 11.04
CA ASP A 94 3.40 -10.59 12.01
C ASP A 94 3.65 -12.09 12.25
N GLY A 95 3.10 -12.94 11.37
CA GLY A 95 3.14 -14.39 11.48
C GLY A 95 1.98 -14.98 12.27
N THR A 96 1.12 -14.14 12.88
CA THR A 96 -0.13 -14.59 13.52
C THR A 96 -1.38 -14.28 12.68
N GLY A 97 -1.20 -13.60 11.56
CA GLY A 97 -2.25 -13.18 10.64
C GLY A 97 -2.20 -11.68 10.35
N TRP A 98 -2.98 -11.27 9.36
CA TRP A 98 -3.09 -9.88 8.93
C TRP A 98 -3.85 -9.03 9.95
N ARG A 99 -3.34 -7.84 10.22
CA ARG A 99 -4.04 -6.81 10.99
C ARG A 99 -3.89 -5.45 10.31
N VAL A 100 -4.96 -4.65 10.36
CA VAL A 100 -4.90 -3.25 9.95
C VAL A 100 -3.91 -2.49 10.83
N LEU A 101 -3.11 -1.65 10.18
CA LEU A 101 -2.17 -0.75 10.82
C LEU A 101 -2.54 0.68 10.49
N ASP A 102 -2.69 1.51 11.54
CA ASP A 102 -2.94 2.93 11.36
C ASP A 102 -1.67 3.66 10.92
N PRO A 103 -1.77 4.63 9.99
CA PRO A 103 -0.64 5.50 9.72
C PRO A 103 -0.35 6.38 10.93
N VAL A 104 0.87 6.90 11.02
CA VAL A 104 1.40 7.70 12.15
C VAL A 104 0.48 8.87 12.53
N PHE A 105 -0.26 9.43 11.57
CA PHE A 105 -1.19 10.55 11.78
C PHE A 105 -2.68 10.16 11.67
N GLY A 106 -2.98 8.85 11.64
CA GLY A 106 -4.33 8.32 11.49
C GLY A 106 -4.85 8.36 10.05
N TYR A 107 -5.81 7.48 9.76
CA TYR A 107 -6.54 7.52 8.50
C TYR A 107 -7.43 8.77 8.41
N PRO A 108 -7.77 9.23 7.19
CA PRO A 108 -8.72 10.33 7.01
C PRO A 108 -10.14 9.99 7.48
N ASP A 109 -10.50 8.70 7.54
CA ASP A 109 -11.76 8.18 8.07
C ASP A 109 -11.47 6.97 8.98
N PRO A 110 -12.28 6.70 10.03
CA PRO A 110 -12.10 5.52 10.89
C PRO A 110 -12.09 4.17 10.15
N ALA A 111 -12.66 4.08 8.96
CA ALA A 111 -12.66 2.85 8.15
C ALA A 111 -11.39 2.68 7.28
N GLY A 112 -10.60 3.73 7.07
CA GLY A 112 -9.41 3.71 6.21
C GLY A 112 -9.30 4.93 5.29
N PHE A 113 -8.59 4.76 4.17
CA PHE A 113 -8.63 5.73 3.06
C PHE A 113 -9.96 5.63 2.34
N VAL A 114 -10.64 6.78 2.21
CA VAL A 114 -11.90 6.96 1.48
C VAL A 114 -11.88 8.31 0.76
N GLY A 115 -12.73 8.49 -0.25
CA GLY A 115 -12.83 9.75 -1.00
C GLY A 115 -11.61 10.00 -1.86
N VAL A 116 -11.28 11.26 -2.10
CA VAL A 116 -10.20 11.65 -3.04
C VAL A 116 -9.09 12.43 -2.35
N SER A 117 -7.85 12.04 -2.63
CA SER A 117 -6.63 12.63 -2.09
C SER A 117 -6.25 14.00 -2.70
N LEU A 118 -6.84 14.36 -3.84
CA LEU A 118 -6.57 15.58 -4.62
C LEU A 118 -5.09 15.76 -5.05
N GLY A 119 -4.33 14.66 -5.08
CA GLY A 119 -2.91 14.67 -5.42
C GLY A 119 -2.16 13.56 -4.70
N TYR A 120 -0.87 13.39 -5.01
CA TYR A 120 -0.05 12.44 -4.27
C TYR A 120 0.15 12.92 -2.84
N VAL A 121 -0.14 12.05 -1.90
CA VAL A 121 0.06 12.24 -0.47
C VAL A 121 1.07 11.21 0.04
N VAL A 122 1.67 11.49 1.18
CA VAL A 122 2.63 10.60 1.82
C VAL A 122 2.10 10.23 3.19
N HIS A 123 2.00 8.92 3.43
CA HIS A 123 1.68 8.38 4.74
C HIS A 123 2.81 7.49 5.21
N ALA A 124 2.95 7.38 6.53
CA ALA A 124 3.97 6.56 7.16
C ALA A 124 3.34 5.64 8.19
N TRP A 125 3.91 4.46 8.37
CA TRP A 125 3.48 3.44 9.31
C TRP A 125 4.66 2.93 10.11
N ASP A 126 4.50 2.85 11.43
CA ASP A 126 5.47 2.21 12.32
C ASP A 126 5.26 0.69 12.26
N LEU A 127 6.27 -0.03 11.76
CA LEU A 127 6.24 -1.48 11.65
C LEU A 127 6.83 -2.17 12.89
N SER A 128 7.10 -1.42 13.97
CA SER A 128 7.67 -1.97 15.20
C SER A 128 6.77 -3.10 15.73
N GLY A 129 7.35 -4.27 15.96
CA GLY A 129 6.63 -5.46 16.40
C GLY A 129 5.96 -6.27 15.28
N GLY A 130 6.21 -5.96 14.01
CA GLY A 130 5.82 -6.80 12.87
C GLY A 130 7.00 -7.52 12.20
N GLY A 131 6.67 -8.44 11.30
CA GLY A 131 7.60 -9.36 10.63
C GLY A 131 7.44 -10.79 11.16
N ALA A 132 7.16 -11.73 10.25
CA ALA A 132 7.13 -13.14 10.60
C ALA A 132 8.53 -13.64 10.98
N THR A 133 8.61 -14.42 12.06
CA THR A 133 9.82 -15.17 12.47
C THR A 133 10.13 -16.32 11.54
#